data_AF-A0A7J6TIC1-F1
#
_entry.id   AF-A0A7J6TIC1-F1
#
_cell.length_a   1.000
_cell.length_b   1.000
_cell.length_c   1.000
_cell.angle_alpha   90.00
_cell.angle_beta   90.00
_cell.angle_gamma   90.00
#
_symmetry.space_group_name_H-M   'P 1'
#
loop_
_entity.id
_entity.type
_entity.pdbx_description
1 polymer ?
#
loop_
_entity_poly.entity_id
_entity_poly.type
_entity_poly.pdbx_seq_one_letter_code
_entity_poly.pdbx_strand_id
1 'polypeptide(L)'
;RFYLSLLDQWEELQGTQPNPRLPAPMICKAIRFELEGRNACKFRGYVLDGFPRTAEEARELFMIPPPGEEGFDDENEDDDEIPKKLVVDDAIRPGWAFLLKSELDACRSRLEALTEAEASGTHNTVEDFQRRADGWTKEIESHGSVTVLDALNDVIEGERTCREIKVDGVDTDDVVDIISQSIEHEGCPYNYIPSKRTEVETKTIEMEREELRKKQVEDRIREEALAKEAAEIEARRSQEAQRLSEVKKDEELLLEKHSRSLRHYLL
;
A
#
# COMPACT_ATOMS: atom_id res chain seq x y z
N ARG A 1 -21.55 23.93 -9.01
CA ARG A 1 -20.88 25.26 -9.09
C ARG A 1 -19.65 25.19 -10.00
N PHE A 2 -18.78 24.19 -9.88
CA PHE A 2 -17.65 23.96 -10.80
C PHE A 2 -18.02 23.96 -12.29
N TYR A 3 -19.00 23.18 -12.71
CA TYR A 3 -19.42 23.10 -14.12
C TYR A 3 -19.82 24.44 -14.75
N LEU A 4 -20.56 25.29 -14.02
CA LEU A 4 -21.01 26.58 -14.56
C LEU A 4 -19.85 27.55 -14.71
N SER A 5 -18.95 27.62 -13.73
CA SER A 5 -17.73 28.42 -13.82
C SER A 5 -16.76 27.94 -14.90
N LEU A 6 -16.69 26.62 -15.14
CA LEU A 6 -15.88 26.05 -16.21
C LEU A 6 -16.46 26.38 -17.60
N LEU A 7 -17.80 26.34 -17.73
CA LEU A 7 -18.53 26.71 -18.94
C LEU A 7 -18.34 28.19 -19.28
N ASP A 8 -18.47 29.09 -18.31
CA ASP A 8 -18.26 30.53 -18.51
C ASP A 8 -16.82 30.83 -18.99
N GLN A 9 -15.81 30.24 -18.34
CA GLN A 9 -14.41 30.39 -18.75
C GLN A 9 -14.11 29.77 -20.12
N TRP A 10 -14.80 28.68 -20.47
CA TRP A 10 -14.69 28.04 -21.78
C TRP A 10 -15.31 28.89 -22.90
N GLU A 11 -16.46 29.51 -22.65
CA GLU A 11 -17.12 30.42 -23.60
C GLU A 11 -16.26 31.66 -23.87
N GLU A 12 -15.59 32.22 -22.86
CA GLU A 12 -14.64 33.33 -23.02
C GLU A 12 -13.43 32.94 -23.89
N LEU A 13 -12.89 31.73 -23.71
CA LEU A 13 -11.76 31.23 -24.50
C LEU A 13 -12.13 30.97 -25.97
N GLN A 14 -13.33 30.44 -26.23
CA GLN A 14 -13.83 30.21 -27.59
C GLN A 14 -14.05 31.51 -28.38
N GLY A 15 -14.36 32.61 -27.70
CA GLY A 15 -14.51 33.93 -28.34
C GLY A 15 -13.20 34.51 -28.91
N THR A 16 -12.05 34.01 -28.46
CA THR A 16 -10.75 34.66 -28.72
C THR A 16 -9.93 33.99 -29.83
N GLN A 17 -10.02 32.65 -30.01
CA GLN A 17 -9.32 31.93 -31.07
C GLN A 17 -10.09 30.69 -31.57
N PRO A 18 -9.89 30.26 -32.84
CA PRO A 18 -10.63 29.15 -33.45
C PRO A 18 -10.30 27.75 -32.89
N ASN A 19 -9.29 27.61 -32.02
CA ASN A 19 -8.96 26.40 -31.25
C ASN A 19 -8.13 26.79 -30.02
N PRO A 20 -8.77 27.28 -28.93
CA PRO A 20 -8.04 27.74 -27.76
C PRO A 20 -7.44 26.54 -27.00
N ARG A 21 -6.15 26.64 -26.64
CA ARG A 21 -5.56 25.69 -25.67
C ARG A 21 -6.12 25.98 -24.29
N LEU A 22 -6.54 24.94 -23.59
CA LEU A 22 -6.96 25.05 -22.20
C LEU A 22 -5.77 25.49 -21.35
N PRO A 23 -5.92 26.55 -20.53
CA PRO A 23 -4.89 26.94 -19.58
C PRO A 23 -4.72 25.85 -18.52
N ALA A 24 -3.47 25.60 -18.11
CA ALA A 24 -3.11 24.53 -17.19
C ALA A 24 -3.94 24.51 -15.88
N PRO A 25 -4.22 25.66 -15.22
CA PRO A 25 -5.07 25.69 -14.02
C PRO A 25 -6.48 25.15 -14.21
N MET A 26 -7.08 25.35 -15.40
CA MET A 26 -8.41 24.80 -15.70
C MET A 26 -8.36 23.28 -15.87
N ILE A 27 -7.28 22.77 -16.48
CA ILE A 27 -7.05 21.33 -16.63
C ILE A 27 -6.85 20.69 -15.25
N CYS A 28 -6.01 21.27 -14.40
CA CYS A 28 -5.79 20.82 -13.02
C CYS A 28 -7.11 20.71 -12.25
N LYS A 29 -7.95 21.75 -12.30
CA LYS A 29 -9.27 21.75 -11.64
C LYS A 29 -10.22 20.69 -12.21
N ALA A 30 -10.23 20.49 -13.53
CA ALA A 30 -11.09 19.49 -14.16
C ALA A 30 -10.67 18.07 -13.80
N ILE A 31 -9.37 17.78 -13.80
CA ILE A 31 -8.83 16.48 -13.39
C ILE A 31 -9.12 16.25 -11.91
N ARG A 32 -8.83 17.23 -11.05
CA ARG A 32 -9.13 17.15 -9.61
C ARG A 32 -10.61 16.86 -9.35
N PHE A 33 -11.51 17.57 -10.03
CA PHE A 33 -12.94 17.34 -9.93
C PHE A 33 -13.35 15.90 -10.29
N GLU A 34 -12.74 15.32 -11.32
CA GLU A 34 -13.01 13.94 -11.73
C GLU A 34 -12.45 12.93 -10.71
N LEU A 35 -11.22 13.15 -10.23
CA LEU A 35 -10.54 12.28 -9.26
C LEU A 35 -11.26 12.25 -7.91
N GLU A 36 -11.70 13.42 -7.41
CA GLU A 36 -12.44 13.54 -6.15
C GLU A 36 -13.91 13.14 -6.30
N GLY A 37 -14.54 13.53 -7.41
CA GLY A 37 -15.99 13.44 -7.61
C GLY A 37 -16.48 12.06 -8.03
N ARG A 38 -15.66 11.26 -8.72
CA ARG A 38 -16.08 9.94 -9.20
C ARG A 38 -15.64 8.82 -8.27
N ASN A 39 -16.64 8.07 -7.78
CA ASN A 39 -16.44 6.82 -7.04
C ASN A 39 -15.55 5.80 -7.80
N ALA A 40 -15.55 5.82 -9.13
CA ALA A 40 -14.68 4.95 -9.92
C ALA A 40 -13.19 5.23 -9.65
N CYS A 41 -12.78 6.49 -9.67
CA CYS A 41 -11.39 6.88 -9.40
C CYS A 41 -11.00 6.60 -7.95
N LYS A 42 -11.93 6.84 -7.01
CA LYS A 42 -11.72 6.60 -5.57
C LYS A 42 -11.57 5.12 -5.19
N PHE A 43 -12.36 4.23 -5.78
CA PHE A 43 -12.44 2.82 -5.37
C PHE A 43 -11.83 1.83 -6.36
N ARG A 44 -11.49 2.25 -7.58
CA ARG A 44 -10.81 1.41 -8.58
C ARG A 44 -9.42 1.91 -8.95
N GLY A 45 -9.04 3.08 -8.44
CA GLY A 45 -7.83 3.77 -8.87
C GLY A 45 -8.01 4.48 -10.20
N TYR A 46 -6.95 5.13 -10.65
CA TYR A 46 -6.90 5.90 -11.88
C TYR A 46 -5.50 5.79 -12.49
N VAL A 47 -5.42 6.04 -13.79
CA VAL A 47 -4.15 6.18 -14.52
C VAL A 47 -4.21 7.52 -15.24
N LEU A 48 -3.25 8.39 -14.94
CA LEU A 48 -3.08 9.65 -15.67
C LEU A 48 -2.02 9.42 -16.74
N ASP A 49 -2.36 9.75 -17.99
CA ASP A 49 -1.46 9.69 -19.13
C ASP A 49 -1.34 11.07 -19.77
N GLY A 50 -0.11 11.49 -20.08
CA GLY A 50 0.20 12.75 -20.74
C GLY A 50 -0.02 14.03 -19.91
N PHE A 51 -0.31 13.91 -18.61
CA PHE A 51 -0.44 15.00 -17.63
C PHE A 51 -0.13 14.47 -16.22
N PRO A 52 0.57 15.23 -15.35
CA PRO A 52 1.14 16.58 -15.52
C PRO A 52 2.38 16.61 -16.42
N ARG A 53 2.64 17.74 -17.08
CA ARG A 53 3.78 17.95 -18.00
C ARG A 53 4.86 18.85 -17.43
N THR A 54 4.52 19.69 -16.47
CA THR A 54 5.46 20.56 -15.76
C THR A 54 5.39 20.30 -14.26
N ALA A 55 6.45 20.69 -13.54
CA ALA A 55 6.48 20.58 -12.08
C ALA A 55 5.42 21.48 -11.43
N GLU A 56 5.12 22.63 -12.02
CA GLU A 56 4.07 23.55 -11.57
C GLU A 56 2.69 22.90 -11.67
N GLU A 57 2.39 22.24 -12.80
CA GLU A 57 1.16 21.48 -12.98
C GLU A 57 1.01 20.34 -11.97
N ALA A 58 2.11 19.62 -11.69
CA ALA A 58 2.11 18.54 -10.71
C ALA A 58 1.80 19.05 -9.28
N ARG A 59 2.42 20.18 -8.89
CA ARG A 59 2.15 20.82 -7.60
C ARG A 59 0.73 21.35 -7.52
N GLU A 60 0.26 22.04 -8.56
CA GLU A 60 -1.10 22.57 -8.60
C GLU A 60 -2.14 21.46 -8.55
N LEU A 61 -1.89 20.30 -9.17
CA LEU A 61 -2.81 19.18 -9.18
C LEU A 61 -2.88 18.47 -7.83
N PHE A 62 -1.75 18.17 -7.20
CA PHE A 62 -1.69 17.28 -6.02
C PHE A 62 -1.47 17.99 -4.69
N MET A 63 -1.14 19.27 -4.67
CA MET A 63 -0.92 20.00 -3.43
C MET A 63 -2.08 20.97 -3.14
N ILE A 64 -2.47 21.01 -1.87
CA ILE A 64 -3.53 21.86 -1.33
C ILE A 64 -3.00 22.67 -0.14
N PRO A 65 -3.61 23.84 0.16
CA PRO A 65 -3.32 24.55 1.40
C PRO A 65 -3.67 23.67 2.62
N PRO A 66 -2.96 23.82 3.75
CA PRO A 66 -3.17 22.99 4.93
C PRO A 66 -4.58 23.19 5.51
N PRO A 67 -5.20 22.12 6.05
CA PRO A 67 -6.55 22.20 6.62
C PRO A 67 -6.54 23.12 7.86
N GLY A 68 -7.19 24.29 7.74
CA GLY A 68 -7.24 25.32 8.77
C GLY A 68 -7.13 26.76 8.24
N GLU A 69 -6.68 26.94 7.00
CA GLU A 69 -6.60 28.25 6.31
C GLU A 69 -7.69 28.46 5.24
N GLU A 70 -8.65 27.53 5.13
CA GLU A 70 -9.81 27.66 4.25
C GLU A 70 -10.85 28.63 4.83
N GLY A 71 -10.56 29.93 4.78
CA GLY A 71 -11.50 30.95 5.27
C GLY A 71 -11.12 32.41 5.10
N PHE A 72 -9.93 32.73 4.59
CA PHE A 72 -9.58 34.11 4.25
C PHE A 72 -9.69 34.30 2.73
N ASP A 73 -10.85 34.82 2.30
CA ASP A 73 -10.97 35.57 1.05
C ASP A 73 -9.96 36.73 1.13
N ASP A 74 -8.88 36.62 0.37
CA ASP A 74 -7.77 37.55 0.43
C ASP A 74 -8.02 38.72 -0.54
N GLU A 75 -8.77 39.71 -0.08
CA GLU A 75 -8.81 41.07 -0.62
C GLU A 75 -7.64 41.94 -0.09
N ASN A 76 -6.55 41.37 0.44
CA ASN A 76 -5.42 42.17 0.92
C ASN A 76 -4.13 41.87 0.12
N GLU A 77 -3.82 42.82 -0.76
CA GLU A 77 -2.71 42.82 -1.71
C GLU A 77 -1.31 43.03 -1.09
N ASP A 78 -1.14 43.01 0.23
CA ASP A 78 0.16 43.31 0.86
C ASP A 78 0.36 42.48 2.15
N ASP A 79 1.08 41.35 2.05
CA ASP A 79 2.02 40.95 3.12
C ASP A 79 3.04 39.91 2.63
N ASP A 80 4.29 40.12 3.06
CA ASP A 80 5.51 39.50 2.56
C ASP A 80 5.60 37.96 2.75
N GLU A 81 5.84 37.26 1.64
CA GLU A 81 6.56 35.99 1.41
C GLU A 81 6.89 35.07 2.62
N ILE A 82 5.87 34.51 3.28
CA ILE A 82 6.02 33.18 3.89
C ILE A 82 5.38 32.19 2.92
N PRO A 83 6.16 31.28 2.28
CA PRO A 83 5.57 30.32 1.37
C PRO A 83 4.57 29.46 2.14
N LYS A 84 3.28 29.62 1.83
CA LYS A 84 2.18 28.80 2.36
C LYS A 84 2.62 27.35 2.22
N LYS A 85 2.77 26.64 3.34
CA LYS A 85 3.29 25.28 3.35
C LYS A 85 2.22 24.36 2.74
N LEU A 86 2.29 24.19 1.43
CA LEU A 86 1.42 23.30 0.67
C LEU A 86 1.59 21.87 1.20
N VAL A 87 0.46 21.17 1.36
CA VAL A 87 0.39 19.79 1.81
C VAL A 87 -0.13 18.94 0.66
N VAL A 88 0.38 17.72 0.52
CA VAL A 88 -0.10 16.78 -0.50
C VAL A 88 -1.52 16.34 -0.15
N ASP A 89 -2.42 16.37 -1.13
CA ASP A 89 -3.78 15.87 -0.98
C ASP A 89 -3.79 14.33 -1.02
N ASP A 90 -3.93 13.72 0.15
CA ASP A 90 -4.00 12.26 0.33
C ASP A 90 -5.16 11.60 -0.42
N ALA A 91 -6.23 12.33 -0.75
CA ALA A 91 -7.41 11.76 -1.42
C ALA A 91 -7.13 11.45 -2.89
N ILE A 92 -6.33 12.28 -3.54
CA ILE A 92 -6.00 12.18 -4.97
C ILE A 92 -4.54 11.80 -5.21
N ARG A 93 -3.74 11.56 -4.17
CA ARG A 93 -2.33 11.20 -4.28
C ARG A 93 -2.11 9.94 -5.14
N PRO A 94 -1.21 9.96 -6.14
CA PRO A 94 -0.89 8.78 -6.93
C PRO A 94 -0.04 7.80 -6.10
N GLY A 95 -0.26 6.50 -6.31
CA GLY A 95 0.50 5.45 -5.61
C GLY A 95 1.86 5.15 -6.24
N TRP A 96 1.96 5.29 -7.56
CA TRP A 96 3.16 5.02 -8.35
C TRP A 96 3.21 5.99 -9.54
N ALA A 97 4.41 6.34 -9.96
CA ALA A 97 4.66 7.07 -11.19
C ALA A 97 5.77 6.40 -11.99
N PHE A 98 5.52 6.18 -13.28
CA PHE A 98 6.46 5.54 -14.19
C PHE A 98 6.80 6.50 -15.31
N LEU A 99 8.10 6.78 -15.48
CA LEU A 99 8.60 7.51 -16.63
C LEU A 99 9.07 6.52 -17.69
N LEU A 100 8.38 6.52 -18.83
CA LEU A 100 8.76 5.75 -20.00
C LEU A 100 9.83 6.51 -20.79
N LYS A 101 11.08 6.10 -20.63
CA LYS A 101 12.23 6.69 -21.32
C LYS A 101 12.47 5.99 -22.64
N SER A 102 12.59 6.77 -23.70
CA SER A 102 12.90 6.30 -25.04
C SER A 102 13.77 7.31 -25.75
N GLU A 103 14.67 6.83 -26.60
CA GLU A 103 15.46 7.69 -27.49
C GLU A 103 14.56 8.41 -28.49
N LEU A 104 14.90 9.67 -28.78
CA LEU A 104 14.13 10.52 -29.69
C LEU A 104 14.00 9.89 -31.08
N ASP A 105 15.07 9.24 -31.57
CA ASP A 105 15.08 8.60 -32.87
C ASP A 105 14.17 7.35 -32.90
N ALA A 106 14.12 6.58 -31.82
CA ALA A 106 13.18 5.46 -31.69
C ALA A 106 11.72 5.95 -31.65
N CYS A 107 11.44 7.06 -30.97
CA CYS A 107 10.14 7.71 -31.00
C CYS A 107 9.77 8.22 -32.40
N ARG A 108 10.72 8.77 -33.16
CA ARG A 108 10.50 9.18 -34.56
C ARG A 108 10.19 7.99 -35.45
N SER A 109 10.96 6.91 -35.36
CA SER A 109 10.69 5.69 -36.14
C SER A 109 9.31 5.10 -35.84
N ARG A 110 8.84 5.17 -34.59
CA ARG A 110 7.46 4.77 -34.22
C ARG A 110 6.40 5.68 -34.82
N LEU A 111 6.67 6.99 -34.90
CA LEU A 111 5.79 7.95 -35.57
C LEU A 111 5.68 7.67 -37.08
N GLU A 112 6.79 7.36 -37.72
CA GLU A 112 6.86 7.03 -39.15
C GLU A 112 6.20 5.68 -39.48
N ALA A 113 6.19 4.74 -38.52
CA ALA A 113 5.50 3.46 -38.65
C ALA A 113 3.97 3.57 -38.49
N LEU A 114 3.46 4.72 -38.02
CA LEU A 114 2.04 4.93 -37.78
C LEU A 114 1.28 5.07 -39.10
N THR A 115 0.10 4.44 -39.20
CA THR A 115 -0.70 4.53 -40.45
C THR A 115 -1.38 5.89 -40.58
N GLU A 116 -1.65 6.34 -41.81
CA GLU A 116 -2.37 7.61 -42.04
C GLU A 116 -3.75 7.64 -41.39
N ALA A 117 -4.39 6.47 -41.21
CA ALA A 117 -5.67 6.34 -40.53
C ALA A 117 -5.58 6.62 -39.02
N GLU A 118 -4.47 6.26 -38.37
CA GLU A 118 -4.19 6.52 -36.95
C GLU A 118 -3.63 7.94 -36.73
N ALA A 119 -2.93 8.46 -37.73
CA ALA A 119 -2.44 9.84 -37.73
C ALA A 119 -3.56 10.87 -38.01
N SER A 120 -4.61 10.49 -38.74
CA SER A 120 -5.72 11.37 -39.08
C SER A 120 -6.53 11.75 -37.82
N GLY A 121 -6.54 13.03 -37.48
CA GLY A 121 -7.22 13.55 -36.30
C GLY A 121 -6.37 13.55 -35.01
N THR A 122 -5.12 13.10 -35.07
CA THR A 122 -4.18 13.20 -33.95
C THR A 122 -3.10 14.26 -34.24
N HIS A 123 -2.57 14.93 -33.19
CA HIS A 123 -1.44 15.86 -33.30
C HIS A 123 -0.09 15.13 -33.45
N ASN A 124 -0.10 14.02 -34.20
CA ASN A 124 1.05 13.17 -34.48
C ASN A 124 1.66 13.52 -35.84
N THR A 125 1.71 14.81 -36.16
CA THR A 125 2.50 15.32 -37.28
C THR A 125 3.97 15.42 -36.86
N VAL A 126 4.89 15.33 -37.82
CA VAL A 126 6.34 15.45 -37.56
C VAL A 126 6.68 16.78 -36.89
N GLU A 127 6.02 17.87 -37.30
CA GLU A 127 6.22 19.22 -36.73
C GLU A 127 5.69 19.34 -35.30
N ASP A 128 4.47 18.82 -35.03
CA ASP A 128 3.91 18.83 -33.68
C ASP A 128 4.68 17.91 -32.72
N PHE A 129 5.22 16.80 -33.23
CA PHE A 129 6.10 15.90 -32.48
C PHE A 129 7.41 16.62 -32.11
N GLN A 130 8.07 17.28 -33.08
CA GLN A 130 9.31 18.00 -32.80
C GLN A 130 9.10 19.11 -31.78
N ARG A 131 7.99 19.88 -31.88
CA ARG A 131 7.64 20.89 -30.89
C ARG A 131 7.48 20.31 -29.48
N ARG A 132 6.87 19.12 -29.36
CA ARG A 132 6.70 18.43 -28.06
C ARG A 132 8.02 17.91 -27.52
N ALA A 133 8.85 17.34 -28.39
CA ALA A 133 10.18 16.87 -28.02
C ALA A 133 11.06 18.02 -27.53
N ASP A 134 11.09 19.15 -28.24
CA ASP A 134 11.85 20.33 -27.83
C ASP A 134 11.36 20.89 -26.49
N GLY A 135 10.04 20.84 -26.24
CA GLY A 135 9.47 21.22 -24.94
C GLY A 135 9.91 20.28 -23.81
N TRP A 136 9.86 18.97 -24.05
CA TRP A 136 10.32 17.96 -23.08
C TRP A 136 11.83 18.09 -22.79
N THR A 137 12.63 18.28 -23.83
CA THR A 137 14.08 18.46 -23.70
C THR A 137 14.41 19.72 -22.91
N LYS A 138 13.74 20.85 -23.16
CA LYS A 138 13.92 22.07 -22.36
C LYS A 138 13.61 21.87 -20.89
N GLU A 139 12.57 21.09 -20.59
CA GLU A 139 12.15 20.85 -19.20
C GLU A 139 13.11 19.92 -18.45
N ILE A 140 13.76 18.98 -19.15
CA ILE A 140 14.86 18.18 -18.59
C ILE A 140 16.16 18.99 -18.48
N GLU A 141 16.51 19.75 -19.53
CA GLU A 141 17.76 20.51 -19.62
C GLU A 141 17.77 21.77 -18.76
N SER A 142 16.61 22.22 -18.27
CA SER A 142 16.49 23.26 -17.26
C SER A 142 17.00 22.74 -15.91
N HIS A 143 18.32 22.53 -15.84
CA HIS A 143 19.12 22.00 -14.72
C HIS A 143 19.05 22.82 -13.41
N GLY A 144 18.15 23.79 -13.30
CA GLY A 144 17.93 24.62 -12.11
C GLY A 144 16.48 24.64 -11.59
N SER A 145 15.52 24.08 -12.33
CA SER A 145 14.12 23.94 -11.89
C SER A 145 13.84 22.49 -11.47
N VAL A 146 13.05 22.32 -10.40
CA VAL A 146 12.54 21.01 -9.97
C VAL A 146 11.89 20.32 -11.17
N THR A 147 12.38 19.15 -11.56
CA THR A 147 11.82 18.42 -12.71
C THR A 147 10.44 17.89 -12.38
N VAL A 148 9.66 17.50 -13.39
CA VAL A 148 8.35 16.86 -13.15
C VAL A 148 8.50 15.61 -12.28
N LEU A 149 9.57 14.84 -12.50
CA LEU A 149 9.92 13.67 -11.70
C LEU A 149 10.17 14.05 -10.24
N ASP A 150 10.93 15.12 -10.00
CA ASP A 150 11.21 15.58 -8.64
C ASP A 150 9.93 16.06 -7.95
N ALA A 151 9.09 16.82 -8.65
CA ALA A 151 7.80 17.25 -8.12
C ALA A 151 6.85 16.08 -7.85
N LEU A 152 6.87 15.04 -8.68
CA LEU A 152 6.10 13.82 -8.45
C LEU A 152 6.69 12.97 -7.31
N ASN A 153 8.02 12.92 -7.16
CA ASN A 153 8.66 12.28 -6.01
C ASN A 153 8.32 13.01 -4.70
N ASP A 154 8.25 14.34 -4.70
CA ASP A 154 7.81 15.12 -3.53
C ASP A 154 6.35 14.81 -3.15
N VAL A 155 5.50 14.54 -4.15
CA VAL A 155 4.10 14.14 -3.95
C VAL A 155 4.00 12.69 -3.47
N ILE A 156 4.84 11.80 -4.00
CA ILE A 156 4.89 10.37 -3.65
C ILE A 156 5.85 10.21 -2.46
N GLU A 157 5.39 10.58 -1.26
CA GLU A 157 6.19 10.35 -0.06
C GLU A 157 6.35 8.85 0.26
N GLY A 158 7.58 8.43 0.56
CA GLY A 158 7.89 7.12 1.15
C GLY A 158 8.89 6.28 0.35
N GLU A 159 8.76 4.95 0.45
CA GLU A 159 9.62 3.94 -0.21
C GLU A 159 9.22 3.68 -1.68
N ARG A 160 8.17 4.34 -2.16
CA ARG A 160 7.65 4.24 -3.52
C ARG A 160 8.23 5.40 -4.31
N THR A 161 9.14 5.11 -5.24
CA THR A 161 9.85 6.15 -6.00
C THR A 161 9.38 6.14 -7.45
N CYS A 162 9.38 7.30 -8.10
CA CYS A 162 9.20 7.34 -9.55
C CYS A 162 10.25 6.43 -10.22
N ARG A 163 9.81 5.51 -11.08
CA ARG A 163 10.71 4.60 -11.81
C ARG A 163 10.86 5.00 -13.26
N GLU A 164 12.11 5.06 -13.72
CA GLU A 164 12.41 5.17 -15.15
C GLU A 164 12.45 3.77 -15.79
N ILE A 165 11.62 3.55 -16.81
CA ILE A 165 11.61 2.32 -17.61
C ILE A 165 12.07 2.66 -19.02
N LYS A 166 13.14 2.00 -19.48
CA LYS A 166 13.60 2.11 -20.86
C LYS A 166 12.72 1.24 -21.75
N VAL A 167 12.07 1.86 -22.73
CA VAL A 167 11.12 1.19 -23.64
C VAL A 167 11.77 0.80 -24.97
N ASP A 168 12.99 1.27 -25.23
CA ASP A 168 13.67 1.01 -26.51
C ASP A 168 14.00 -0.48 -26.69
N GLY A 169 13.42 -1.08 -27.72
CA GLY A 169 13.64 -2.49 -28.09
C GLY A 169 12.90 -3.51 -27.23
N VAL A 170 11.96 -3.09 -26.38
CA VAL A 170 11.15 -3.94 -25.51
C VAL A 170 9.72 -4.00 -26.06
N ASP A 171 9.09 -5.18 -26.02
CA ASP A 171 7.69 -5.34 -26.43
C ASP A 171 6.74 -4.63 -25.45
N THR A 172 5.55 -4.28 -25.91
CA THR A 172 4.54 -3.63 -25.06
C THR A 172 4.13 -4.50 -23.89
N ASP A 173 4.02 -5.82 -24.08
CA ASP A 173 3.62 -6.75 -23.04
C ASP A 173 4.72 -6.85 -21.96
N ASP A 174 5.98 -6.88 -22.38
CA ASP A 174 7.14 -6.90 -21.48
C ASP A 174 7.23 -5.61 -20.62
N VAL A 175 6.92 -4.44 -21.20
CA VAL A 175 6.88 -3.17 -20.44
C VAL A 175 5.78 -3.22 -19.37
N VAL A 176 4.61 -3.76 -19.71
CA VAL A 176 3.50 -3.92 -18.77
C VAL A 176 3.88 -4.91 -17.66
N ASP A 177 4.59 -5.98 -17.97
CA ASP A 177 5.10 -6.93 -16.99
C ASP A 177 6.13 -6.30 -16.05
N ILE A 178 7.04 -5.47 -16.57
CA ILE A 178 8.01 -4.71 -15.74
C ILE A 178 7.28 -3.76 -14.79
N ILE A 179 6.25 -3.06 -15.27
CA ILE A 179 5.43 -2.18 -14.44
C ILE A 179 4.72 -3.00 -13.36
N SER A 180 4.10 -4.13 -13.74
CA SER A 180 3.36 -5.01 -12.83
C SER A 180 4.28 -5.56 -11.72
N GLN A 181 5.46 -6.07 -12.09
CA GLN A 181 6.47 -6.54 -11.14
C GLN A 181 6.97 -5.43 -10.21
N SER A 182 7.11 -4.20 -10.73
CA SER A 182 7.51 -3.04 -9.92
C SER A 182 6.46 -2.69 -8.87
N ILE A 183 5.18 -2.69 -9.27
CA ILE A 183 4.05 -2.46 -8.39
C ILE A 183 3.99 -3.56 -7.32
N GLU A 184 4.12 -4.84 -7.70
CA GLU A 184 4.09 -5.99 -6.79
C GLU A 184 5.27 -6.02 -5.79
N HIS A 185 6.44 -5.55 -6.20
CA HIS A 185 7.61 -5.47 -5.32
C HIS A 185 7.47 -4.36 -4.27
N GLU A 186 6.97 -3.19 -4.66
CA GLU A 186 6.78 -2.03 -3.76
C GLU A 186 5.48 -2.12 -2.93
N GLY A 187 4.60 -3.04 -3.29
CA GLY A 187 3.39 -3.34 -2.54
C GLY A 187 2.35 -4.07 -3.37
N CYS A 188 1.07 -3.83 -3.09
CA CYS A 188 0.00 -4.25 -3.96
C CYS A 188 -1.03 -3.12 -4.05
N PRO A 189 -1.68 -2.92 -5.22
CA PRO A 189 -2.80 -2.01 -5.32
C PRO A 189 -3.85 -2.39 -4.28
N TYR A 190 -4.33 -1.40 -3.53
CA TYR A 190 -5.35 -1.64 -2.53
C TYR A 190 -6.65 -2.04 -3.23
N ASN A 191 -6.98 -3.32 -3.17
CA ASN A 191 -8.20 -3.83 -3.77
C ASN A 191 -9.36 -3.70 -2.78
N TYR A 192 -10.24 -2.74 -3.02
CA TYR A 192 -11.45 -2.53 -2.21
C TYR A 192 -12.45 -3.69 -2.32
N ILE A 193 -12.25 -4.60 -3.28
CA ILE A 193 -13.06 -5.81 -3.45
C ILE A 193 -12.16 -7.01 -3.14
N PRO A 194 -12.45 -7.82 -2.12
CA PRO A 194 -11.74 -9.06 -1.89
C PRO A 194 -11.74 -9.90 -3.18
N SER A 195 -10.55 -10.22 -3.69
CA SER A 195 -10.47 -11.17 -4.80
C SER A 195 -10.95 -12.53 -4.29
N LYS A 196 -11.55 -13.35 -5.17
CA LYS A 196 -11.91 -14.73 -4.84
C LYS A 196 -10.71 -15.51 -4.28
N ARG A 197 -9.50 -15.18 -4.74
CA ARG A 197 -8.25 -15.74 -4.21
C ARG A 197 -8.01 -15.36 -2.75
N THR A 198 -8.14 -14.08 -2.43
CA THR A 198 -8.00 -13.56 -1.07
C THR A 198 -9.06 -14.13 -0.12
N GLU A 199 -10.29 -14.30 -0.58
CA GLU A 199 -11.36 -14.96 0.21
C GLU A 199 -11.06 -16.43 0.52
N VAL A 200 -10.41 -17.15 -0.40
CA VAL A 200 -9.99 -18.54 -0.16
C VAL A 200 -8.84 -18.55 0.83
N GLU A 201 -7.84 -17.68 0.65
CA GLU A 201 -6.68 -17.56 1.56
C GLU A 201 -7.11 -17.16 2.99
N THR A 202 -8.04 -16.23 3.15
CA THR A 202 -8.56 -15.85 4.47
C THR A 202 -9.30 -17.01 5.12
N LYS A 203 -10.15 -17.73 4.38
CA LYS A 203 -10.84 -18.92 4.87
C LYS A 203 -9.88 -20.02 5.27
N THR A 204 -8.81 -20.27 4.51
CA THR A 204 -7.81 -21.27 4.88
C THR A 204 -7.08 -20.89 6.17
N ILE A 205 -6.70 -19.62 6.32
CA ILE A 205 -6.06 -19.12 7.55
C ILE A 205 -7.01 -19.23 8.75
N GLU A 206 -8.30 -18.93 8.56
CA GLU A 206 -9.31 -19.08 9.61
C GLU A 206 -9.50 -20.55 10.02
N MET A 207 -9.56 -21.47 9.07
CA MET A 207 -9.64 -22.92 9.35
C MET A 207 -8.41 -23.40 10.12
N GLU A 208 -7.20 -23.03 9.71
CA GLU A 208 -5.96 -23.39 10.42
C GLU A 208 -5.93 -22.85 11.86
N ARG A 209 -6.41 -21.62 12.06
CA ARG A 209 -6.54 -21.03 13.41
C ARG A 209 -7.55 -21.79 14.26
N GLU A 210 -8.67 -22.20 13.70
CA GLU A 210 -9.68 -22.99 14.41
C GLU A 210 -9.15 -24.37 14.79
N GLU A 211 -8.44 -25.04 13.89
CA GLU A 211 -7.78 -26.32 14.16
C GLU A 211 -6.74 -26.20 15.27
N LEU A 212 -5.93 -25.14 15.25
CA LEU A 212 -4.95 -24.88 16.31
C LEU A 212 -5.63 -24.67 17.66
N ARG A 213 -6.74 -23.93 17.70
CA ARG A 213 -7.54 -23.74 18.92
C ARG A 213 -8.11 -25.06 19.43
N LYS A 214 -8.61 -25.93 18.55
CA LYS A 214 -9.11 -27.26 18.93
C LYS A 214 -8.00 -28.12 19.51
N LYS A 215 -6.84 -28.18 18.86
CA LYS A 215 -5.66 -28.90 19.36
C LYS A 215 -5.23 -28.41 20.75
N GLN A 216 -5.15 -27.10 20.96
CA GLN A 216 -4.82 -26.53 22.28
C GLN A 216 -5.82 -26.92 23.37
N VAL A 217 -7.12 -26.95 23.04
CA VAL A 217 -8.16 -27.39 24.00
C VAL A 217 -8.04 -28.88 24.28
N GLU A 218 -7.82 -29.71 23.25
CA GLU A 218 -7.61 -31.16 23.41
C GLU A 218 -6.37 -31.46 24.25
N ASP A 219 -5.27 -30.77 24.01
CA ASP A 219 -4.03 -30.94 24.77
C ASP A 219 -4.21 -30.51 26.22
N ARG A 220 -4.91 -29.41 26.49
CA ARG A 220 -5.24 -29.00 27.87
C ARG A 220 -6.10 -30.05 28.58
N ILE A 221 -7.10 -30.63 27.90
CA ILE A 221 -7.93 -31.69 28.47
C ILE A 221 -7.09 -32.94 28.76
N ARG A 222 -6.17 -33.32 27.86
CA ARG A 222 -5.25 -34.45 28.07
C ARG A 222 -4.32 -34.21 29.25
N GLU A 223 -3.72 -33.02 29.35
CA GLU A 223 -2.85 -32.66 30.47
C GLU A 223 -3.61 -32.67 31.80
N GLU A 224 -4.81 -32.11 31.86
CA GLU A 224 -5.66 -32.16 33.07
C GLU A 224 -6.03 -33.60 33.45
N ALA A 225 -6.30 -34.48 32.48
CA ALA A 225 -6.59 -35.89 32.74
C ALA A 225 -5.36 -36.63 33.29
N LEU A 226 -4.19 -36.44 32.68
CA LEU A 226 -2.93 -37.03 33.15
C LEU A 226 -2.54 -36.52 34.53
N ALA A 227 -2.75 -35.22 34.82
CA ALA A 227 -2.48 -34.64 36.14
C ALA A 227 -3.40 -35.24 37.22
N LYS A 228 -4.68 -35.47 36.91
CA LYS A 228 -5.63 -36.13 37.82
C LYS A 228 -5.23 -37.58 38.09
N GLU A 229 -4.86 -38.33 37.06
CA GLU A 229 -4.42 -39.73 37.21
C GLU A 229 -3.14 -39.82 38.04
N ALA A 230 -2.15 -38.95 37.80
CA ALA A 230 -0.92 -38.88 38.58
C ALA A 230 -1.19 -38.54 40.05
N ALA A 231 -2.11 -37.61 40.32
CA ALA A 231 -2.51 -37.26 41.69
C ALA A 231 -3.21 -38.43 42.41
N GLU A 232 -4.04 -39.20 41.70
CA GLU A 232 -4.69 -40.39 42.27
C GLU A 232 -3.68 -41.49 42.60
N ILE A 233 -2.71 -41.74 41.71
CA ILE A 233 -1.64 -42.71 41.95
C ILE A 233 -0.80 -42.31 43.18
N GLU A 234 -0.45 -41.03 43.30
CA GLU A 234 0.35 -40.53 44.43
C GLU A 234 -0.45 -40.59 45.74
N ALA A 235 -1.74 -40.25 45.71
CA ALA A 235 -2.63 -40.41 46.85
C ALA A 235 -2.70 -41.88 47.30
N ARG A 236 -2.84 -42.83 46.36
CA ARG A 236 -2.84 -44.26 46.69
C ARG A 236 -1.51 -44.73 47.28
N ARG A 237 -0.38 -44.31 46.69
CA ARG A 237 0.96 -44.62 47.19
C ARG A 237 1.20 -44.10 48.60
N SER A 238 0.78 -42.87 48.89
CA SER A 238 0.92 -42.29 50.23
C SER A 238 0.09 -43.04 51.28
N GLN A 239 -1.13 -43.46 50.94
CA GLN A 239 -1.98 -44.27 51.83
C GLN A 239 -1.38 -45.67 52.06
N GLU A 240 -0.89 -46.32 51.01
CA GLU A 240 -0.19 -47.62 51.12
C GLU A 240 1.08 -47.50 51.97
N ALA A 241 1.86 -46.42 51.80
CA ALA A 241 3.06 -46.16 52.60
C ALA A 241 2.75 -45.91 54.08
N GLN A 242 1.67 -45.19 54.39
CA GLN A 242 1.20 -44.99 55.77
C GLN A 242 0.82 -46.33 56.42
N ARG A 243 0.01 -47.15 55.74
CA ARG A 243 -0.37 -48.49 56.20
C ARG A 243 0.85 -49.39 56.43
N LEU A 244 1.81 -49.38 55.51
CA LEU A 244 3.06 -50.12 55.67
C LEU A 244 3.88 -49.64 56.87
N SER A 245 3.86 -48.34 57.18
CA SER A 245 4.56 -47.81 58.37
C SER A 245 3.91 -48.26 59.67
N GLU A 246 2.58 -48.37 59.70
CA GLU A 246 1.83 -48.87 60.85
C GLU A 246 2.14 -50.35 61.09
N VAL A 247 2.10 -51.16 60.03
CA VAL A 247 2.47 -52.59 60.09
C VAL A 247 3.92 -52.77 60.59
N LYS A 248 4.88 -51.98 60.09
CA LYS A 248 6.27 -52.05 60.56
C LYS A 248 6.40 -51.75 62.05
N LYS A 249 5.68 -50.76 62.58
CA LYS A 249 5.67 -50.45 64.02
C LYS A 249 5.09 -51.60 64.83
N ASP A 250 4.01 -52.21 64.34
CA ASP A 250 3.39 -53.38 65.00
C ASP A 250 4.34 -54.60 64.99
N GLU A 251 5.02 -54.85 63.87
CA GLU A 251 6.04 -55.89 63.75
C GLU A 251 7.22 -55.65 64.70
N GLU A 252 7.72 -54.42 64.79
CA GLU A 252 8.78 -54.05 65.75
C GLU A 252 8.34 -54.28 67.20
N LEU A 253 7.12 -53.90 67.56
CA LEU A 253 6.57 -54.14 68.90
C LEU A 253 6.43 -55.63 69.22
N LEU A 254 6.03 -56.45 68.25
CA LEU A 254 5.98 -57.90 68.40
C LEU A 254 7.38 -58.50 68.55
N LEU A 255 8.33 -58.09 67.71
CA LEU A 255 9.74 -58.49 67.81
C LEU A 255 10.35 -58.08 69.14
N GLU A 256 10.02 -56.90 69.68
CA GLU A 256 10.47 -56.46 70.99
C GLU A 256 9.93 -57.37 72.10
N LYS A 257 8.63 -57.71 72.06
CA LYS A 257 8.02 -58.65 73.01
C LYS A 257 8.67 -60.03 72.96
N HIS A 258 8.89 -60.57 71.76
CA HIS A 258 9.55 -61.88 71.59
C HIS A 258 11.02 -61.85 72.02
N SER A 259 11.75 -60.78 71.69
CA SER A 259 13.15 -60.62 72.09
C SER A 259 13.33 -60.40 73.59
N ARG A 260 12.35 -59.85 74.32
CA ARG A 260 12.40 -59.78 75.79
C ARG A 260 12.49 -61.17 76.42
N SER A 261 11.73 -62.13 75.91
CA SER A 261 11.81 -63.52 76.38
C SER A 261 13.19 -64.13 76.14
N LEU A 262 13.79 -63.95 74.96
CA LEU A 262 15.15 -64.41 74.68
C LEU A 262 16.24 -63.67 75.48
N ARG A 263 16.09 -62.36 75.68
CA ARG A 263 17.03 -61.53 76.46
C ARG A 263 17.12 -62.00 77.91
N HIS A 264 16.03 -62.48 78.50
CA HIS A 264 16.02 -63.06 79.85
C HIS A 264 16.77 -64.40 79.97
N TYR A 265 17.05 -65.10 78.86
CA TYR A 265 17.79 -66.36 78.86
C TYR A 265 19.29 -66.20 78.51
N LEU A 266 19.69 -65.06 77.94
CA LEU A 266 21.06 -64.76 77.50
C LEU A 266 21.84 -63.87 78.49
N LEU A 267 21.21 -63.47 79.59
CA LEU A 267 21.78 -62.77 80.76
C LEU A 267 21.67 -63.69 81.99
#